data_AF-A0A7C4YCF1-F1
#
_entry.id   AF-A0A7C4YCF1-F1
#
_cell.length_a   1.000
_cell.length_b   1.000
_cell.length_c   1.000
_cell.angle_alpha   90.00
_cell.angle_beta   90.00
_cell.angle_gamma   90.00
#
_symmetry.space_group_name_H-M   'P 1'
#
loop_
_entity.id
_entity.type
_entity.pdbx_description
1 polymer ?
#
loop_
_entity_poly.entity_id
_entity_poly.type
_entity_poly.pdbx_seq_one_letter_code
_entity_poly.pdbx_strand_id
1 'polypeptide(L)'
;MNSKDRVKAAINLQIPDKIPLGEFAIDFDTAEKILGHETYLRAKAKSQIAFWEGRRDEVVQSWKEDIVELYRKLDCFDIINANAMASSLVPPRNYTPNPPKKLDETTWEDSQGRIYKLSEATMDITMVHDPHMWDVEYRLEDFEKEPNYSPPDPSIFEV
;
A
#
# COMPACT_ATOMS: atom_id res chain seq x y z
N MET A 1 27.65 16.38 -4.21
CA MET A 1 27.42 15.00 -3.72
C MET A 1 26.28 14.39 -4.53
N ASN A 2 26.26 13.07 -4.75
CA ASN A 2 25.03 12.44 -5.28
C ASN A 2 23.99 12.25 -4.16
N SER A 3 22.76 11.87 -4.51
CA SER A 3 21.68 11.68 -3.53
C SER A 3 22.00 10.68 -2.42
N LYS A 4 22.65 9.55 -2.75
CA LYS A 4 23.04 8.54 -1.75
C LYS A 4 24.09 9.07 -0.78
N ASP A 5 25.09 9.78 -1.28
CA ASP A 5 26.15 10.38 -0.46
C ASP A 5 25.58 11.48 0.45
N ARG A 6 24.66 12.29 -0.09
CA ARG A 6 23.95 13.34 0.65
C ARG A 6 23.15 12.79 1.82
N VAL A 7 22.35 11.74 1.58
CA VAL A 7 21.56 11.08 2.64
C VAL A 7 22.48 10.44 3.68
N LYS A 8 23.54 9.75 3.25
CA LYS A 8 24.54 9.18 4.17
C LYS A 8 25.21 10.25 5.03
N ALA A 9 25.59 11.39 4.45
CA ALA A 9 26.19 12.49 5.21
C ALA A 9 25.24 13.01 6.30
N ALA A 10 23.98 13.27 5.95
CA ALA A 10 22.97 13.73 6.90
C ALA A 10 22.72 12.73 8.05
N ILE A 11 22.58 11.43 7.74
CA ILE A 11 22.38 10.37 8.76
C ILE A 11 23.59 10.27 9.70
N ASN A 12 24.82 10.49 9.18
CA ASN A 12 26.04 10.48 9.97
C ASN A 12 26.36 11.83 10.65
N LEU A 13 25.37 12.74 10.75
CA LEU A 13 25.51 14.06 11.36
C LEU A 13 26.64 14.91 10.75
N GLN A 14 26.95 14.68 9.46
CA GLN A 14 27.87 15.48 8.67
C GLN A 14 27.08 16.56 7.90
N ILE A 15 27.77 17.60 7.43
CA ILE A 15 27.15 18.66 6.62
C ILE A 15 27.08 18.21 5.15
N PRO A 16 25.89 17.92 4.59
CA PRO A 16 25.74 17.65 3.17
C PRO A 16 25.83 18.93 2.34
N ASP A 17 25.92 18.79 1.01
CA ASP A 17 25.90 19.92 0.07
C ASP A 17 24.52 20.63 -0.01
N LYS A 18 23.43 19.94 0.34
CA LYS A 18 22.10 20.48 0.60
C LYS A 18 21.32 19.52 1.51
N ILE A 19 20.23 20.00 2.12
CA ILE A 19 19.33 19.15 2.93
C ILE A 19 18.75 18.05 2.02
N PRO A 20 18.90 16.75 2.34
CA PRO A 20 18.31 15.69 1.54
C PRO A 20 16.78 15.74 1.63
N LEU A 21 16.10 15.55 0.50
CA LEU A 21 14.65 15.55 0.42
C LEU A 21 14.09 14.12 0.30
N GLY A 22 13.10 13.81 1.13
CA GLY A 22 12.28 12.61 1.08
C GLY A 22 10.82 12.98 1.32
N GLU A 23 9.90 12.16 0.83
CA GLU A 23 8.47 12.24 1.14
C GLU A 23 8.01 11.05 1.98
N PHE A 24 6.85 11.21 2.63
CA PHE A 24 6.13 10.09 3.24
C PHE A 24 5.02 9.53 2.33
N ALA A 25 4.33 10.39 1.57
CA ALA A 25 3.50 9.94 0.46
C ALA A 25 3.31 11.04 -0.59
N ILE A 26 3.07 10.62 -1.83
CA ILE A 26 2.37 11.39 -2.86
C ILE A 26 1.12 10.58 -3.21
N ASP A 27 -0.07 11.12 -2.91
CA ASP A 27 -1.31 10.38 -3.17
C ASP A 27 -1.60 10.28 -4.67
N PHE A 28 -2.31 9.23 -5.06
CA PHE A 28 -2.46 8.83 -6.46
C PHE A 28 -3.01 9.95 -7.33
N ASP A 29 -3.95 10.75 -6.84
CA ASP A 29 -4.55 11.85 -7.61
C ASP A 29 -3.52 12.94 -7.97
N THR A 30 -2.48 13.09 -7.16
CA THR A 30 -1.35 13.99 -7.40
C THR A 30 -0.31 13.30 -8.27
N ALA A 31 -0.04 12.02 -8.04
CA ALA A 31 0.83 11.22 -8.89
C ALA A 31 0.31 11.18 -10.34
N GLU A 32 -0.99 10.96 -10.57
CA GLU A 32 -1.64 10.93 -11.88
C GLU A 32 -1.48 12.27 -12.63
N LYS A 33 -1.55 13.40 -11.92
CA LYS A 33 -1.33 14.74 -12.52
C LYS A 33 0.12 14.91 -12.99
N ILE A 34 1.08 14.34 -12.28
CA ILE A 34 2.51 14.40 -12.63
C ILE A 34 2.84 13.40 -13.76
N LEU A 35 2.33 12.17 -13.64
CA LEU A 35 2.51 11.09 -14.61
C LEU A 35 1.79 11.37 -15.93
N GLY A 36 0.63 12.03 -15.89
CA GLY A 36 -0.20 12.28 -17.06
C GLY A 36 -1.05 11.08 -17.50
N HIS A 37 -1.14 10.04 -16.67
CA HIS A 37 -1.99 8.88 -16.85
C HIS A 37 -2.46 8.33 -15.48
N GLU A 38 -3.46 7.46 -15.50
CA GLU A 38 -3.95 6.78 -14.30
C GLU A 38 -2.90 5.81 -13.72
N THR A 39 -2.88 5.65 -12.39
CA THR A 39 -1.94 4.75 -11.71
C THR A 39 -2.59 4.01 -10.54
N TYR A 40 -2.08 2.82 -10.22
CA TYR A 40 -2.37 2.16 -8.94
C TYR A 40 -1.44 2.61 -7.82
N LEU A 41 -0.34 3.30 -8.12
CA LEU A 41 0.60 3.80 -7.13
C LEU A 41 -0.15 4.69 -6.13
N ARG A 42 -0.09 4.31 -4.85
CA ARG A 42 -0.78 5.02 -3.75
C ARG A 42 -2.30 5.11 -3.89
N ALA A 43 -2.91 4.37 -4.83
CA ALA A 43 -4.34 4.37 -5.08
C ALA A 43 -5.01 3.23 -4.31
N LYS A 44 -5.24 3.44 -3.00
CA LYS A 44 -5.67 2.39 -2.06
C LYS A 44 -6.92 1.63 -2.53
N ALA A 45 -8.03 2.35 -2.72
CA ALA A 45 -9.28 1.75 -3.16
C ALA A 45 -9.17 1.12 -4.56
N LYS A 46 -8.53 1.80 -5.53
CA LYS A 46 -8.33 1.28 -6.89
C LYS A 46 -7.57 -0.05 -6.86
N SER A 47 -6.48 -0.11 -6.09
CA SER A 47 -5.65 -1.31 -5.95
C SER A 47 -6.42 -2.45 -5.28
N GLN A 48 -7.16 -2.14 -4.20
CA GLN A 48 -7.96 -3.14 -3.49
C GLN A 48 -9.05 -3.76 -4.38
N ILE A 49 -9.74 -2.93 -5.18
CA ILE A 49 -10.73 -3.38 -6.16
C ILE A 49 -10.06 -4.23 -7.25
N ALA A 50 -8.92 -3.79 -7.79
CA ALA A 50 -8.16 -4.56 -8.77
C ALA A 50 -7.74 -5.94 -8.23
N PHE A 51 -7.35 -6.05 -6.95
CA PHE A 51 -7.05 -7.34 -6.32
C PHE A 51 -8.30 -8.23 -6.21
N TRP A 52 -9.47 -7.67 -5.87
CA TRP A 52 -10.73 -8.41 -5.87
C TRP A 52 -11.11 -8.93 -7.26
N GLU A 53 -10.76 -8.18 -8.31
CA GLU A 53 -10.95 -8.54 -9.71
C GLU A 53 -9.87 -9.50 -10.26
N GLY A 54 -8.88 -9.90 -9.44
CA GLY A 54 -7.78 -10.77 -9.87
C GLY A 54 -6.72 -10.09 -10.73
N ARG A 55 -6.69 -8.76 -10.77
CA ARG A 55 -5.77 -7.95 -11.59
C ARG A 55 -4.45 -7.64 -10.88
N ARG A 56 -3.95 -8.59 -10.09
CA ARG A 56 -2.71 -8.45 -9.30
C ARG A 56 -1.53 -7.97 -10.15
N ASP A 57 -1.30 -8.63 -11.28
CA ASP A 57 -0.11 -8.37 -12.10
C ASP A 57 -0.15 -6.98 -12.75
N GLU A 58 -1.34 -6.43 -13.03
CA GLU A 58 -1.52 -5.06 -13.49
C GLU A 58 -1.13 -4.04 -12.41
N VAL A 59 -1.56 -4.27 -11.17
CA VAL A 59 -1.19 -3.42 -10.02
C VAL A 59 0.32 -3.46 -9.78
N VAL A 60 0.93 -4.64 -9.81
CA VAL A 60 2.38 -4.83 -9.68
C VAL A 60 3.14 -4.06 -10.75
N GLN A 61 2.72 -4.18 -12.01
CA GLN A 61 3.35 -3.51 -13.14
C GLN A 61 3.30 -1.99 -12.96
N SER A 62 2.11 -1.46 -12.66
CA SER A 62 1.91 -0.03 -12.39
C SER A 62 2.80 0.45 -11.24
N TRP A 63 2.83 -0.22 -10.10
CA TRP A 63 3.67 0.21 -8.97
C TRP A 63 5.16 0.29 -9.34
N LYS A 64 5.68 -0.69 -10.07
CA LYS A 64 7.09 -0.73 -10.50
C LYS A 64 7.45 0.38 -11.48
N GLU A 65 6.61 0.59 -12.48
CA GLU A 65 6.89 1.54 -13.55
C GLU A 65 6.62 2.98 -13.09
N ASP A 66 5.48 3.19 -12.45
CA ASP A 66 4.96 4.51 -12.12
C ASP A 66 5.76 5.16 -10.99
N ILE A 67 6.27 4.38 -10.02
CA ILE A 67 7.15 4.96 -8.99
C ILE A 67 8.44 5.46 -9.61
N VAL A 68 9.03 4.72 -10.55
CA VAL A 68 10.27 5.12 -11.21
C VAL A 68 10.03 6.34 -12.09
N GLU A 69 8.92 6.38 -12.83
CA GLU A 69 8.55 7.54 -13.65
C GLU A 69 8.26 8.79 -12.79
N LEU A 70 7.49 8.64 -11.71
CA LEU A 70 7.12 9.73 -10.81
C LEU A 70 8.36 10.43 -10.25
N TYR A 71 9.30 9.65 -9.70
CA TYR A 71 10.52 10.20 -9.12
C TYR A 71 11.48 10.78 -10.16
N ARG A 72 11.49 10.25 -11.39
CA ARG A 72 12.22 10.86 -12.52
C ARG A 72 11.63 12.20 -12.94
N LYS A 73 10.30 12.36 -12.90
CA LYS A 73 9.63 13.62 -13.24
C LYS A 73 9.79 14.69 -12.15
N LEU A 74 9.80 14.28 -10.88
CA LEU A 74 10.01 15.19 -9.75
C LEU A 74 11.45 15.70 -9.68
N ASP A 75 12.44 14.85 -10.00
CA ASP A 75 13.88 15.15 -10.14
C ASP A 75 14.51 16.01 -9.01
N CYS A 76 13.91 16.01 -7.82
CA CYS A 76 14.37 16.81 -6.69
C CYS A 76 14.54 16.00 -5.40
N PHE A 77 14.13 14.74 -5.40
CA PHE A 77 14.18 13.84 -4.26
C PHE A 77 15.51 13.10 -4.15
N ASP A 78 15.94 12.88 -2.91
CA ASP A 78 17.13 12.11 -2.55
C ASP A 78 16.79 10.72 -2.00
N ILE A 79 15.57 10.58 -1.47
CA ILE A 79 15.04 9.35 -0.91
C ILE A 79 13.78 8.99 -1.70
N ILE A 80 13.75 7.76 -2.23
CA ILE A 80 12.58 7.18 -2.89
C ILE A 80 11.83 6.35 -1.87
N ASN A 81 10.55 6.64 -1.68
CA ASN A 81 9.67 5.87 -0.82
C ASN A 81 9.16 4.62 -1.54
N ALA A 82 10.04 3.63 -1.69
CA ALA A 82 9.76 2.39 -2.43
C ALA A 82 8.68 1.51 -1.77
N ASN A 83 8.39 1.71 -0.48
CA ASN A 83 7.44 0.90 0.29
C ASN A 83 6.43 1.79 1.03
N ALA A 84 5.87 2.77 0.33
CA ALA A 84 4.82 3.59 0.90
C ALA A 84 3.61 2.70 1.28
N MET A 85 2.92 3.06 2.36
CA MET A 85 1.67 2.41 2.76
C MET A 85 0.74 2.27 1.52
N ALA A 86 0.15 1.11 1.29
CA ALA A 86 -0.68 0.82 0.12
C ALA A 86 0.02 0.75 -1.25
N SER A 87 1.35 0.58 -1.29
CA SER A 87 2.09 0.16 -2.50
C SER A 87 3.30 -0.74 -2.19
N SER A 88 3.28 -1.42 -1.04
CA SER A 88 4.42 -2.18 -0.50
C SER A 88 4.23 -3.70 -0.49
N LEU A 89 2.98 -4.16 -0.54
CA LEU A 89 2.63 -5.58 -0.46
C LEU A 89 1.46 -5.88 -1.40
N VAL A 90 1.58 -6.97 -2.16
CA VAL A 90 0.51 -7.51 -3.00
C VAL A 90 0.05 -8.87 -2.49
N PRO A 91 -1.15 -9.35 -2.86
CA PRO A 91 -1.52 -10.74 -2.62
C PRO A 91 -0.47 -11.70 -3.23
N PRO A 92 -0.25 -12.89 -2.66
CA PRO A 92 0.62 -13.92 -3.25
C PRO A 92 0.24 -14.25 -4.69
N ARG A 93 1.19 -14.70 -5.51
CA ARG A 93 0.93 -15.04 -6.92
C ARG A 93 -0.11 -16.15 -7.09
N ASN A 94 -0.19 -17.08 -6.14
CA ASN A 94 -1.18 -18.16 -6.09
C ASN A 94 -2.46 -17.79 -5.31
N TYR A 95 -2.65 -16.52 -4.97
CA TYR A 95 -3.85 -16.05 -4.29
C TYR A 95 -5.08 -16.20 -5.18
N THR A 96 -6.09 -16.91 -4.69
CA THR A 96 -7.43 -16.90 -5.28
C THR A 96 -8.22 -15.76 -4.67
N PRO A 97 -8.66 -14.76 -5.46
CA PRO A 97 -9.50 -13.67 -4.95
C PRO A 97 -10.76 -14.19 -4.26
N ASN A 98 -11.06 -13.63 -3.08
CA ASN A 98 -12.35 -13.76 -2.41
C ASN A 98 -13.02 -12.38 -2.39
N PRO A 99 -13.54 -11.90 -3.54
CA PRO A 99 -14.10 -10.57 -3.65
C PRO A 99 -15.36 -10.45 -2.77
N PRO A 100 -15.56 -9.32 -2.07
CA PRO A 100 -16.81 -9.09 -1.37
C PRO A 100 -17.94 -8.82 -2.37
N LYS A 101 -19.17 -9.08 -1.95
CA LYS A 101 -20.38 -8.75 -2.70
C LYS A 101 -20.58 -7.23 -2.68
N LYS A 102 -20.64 -6.59 -3.85
CA LYS A 102 -21.00 -5.18 -3.97
C LYS A 102 -22.48 -4.97 -3.62
N LEU A 103 -22.75 -4.09 -2.64
CA LEU A 103 -24.11 -3.73 -2.21
C LEU A 103 -24.60 -2.47 -2.93
N ASP A 104 -23.71 -1.48 -3.08
CA ASP A 104 -23.95 -0.23 -3.83
C ASP A 104 -22.62 0.30 -4.39
N GLU A 105 -22.60 1.54 -4.92
CA GLU A 105 -21.41 2.16 -5.53
C GLU A 105 -20.19 2.22 -4.59
N THR A 106 -20.43 2.34 -3.29
CA THR A 106 -19.44 2.63 -2.25
C THR A 106 -19.40 1.60 -1.11
N THR A 107 -20.25 0.57 -1.16
CA THR A 107 -20.42 -0.40 -0.06
C THR A 107 -20.28 -1.84 -0.55
N TRP A 108 -19.58 -2.66 0.23
CA TRP A 108 -19.38 -4.08 -0.01
C TRP A 108 -19.60 -4.91 1.26
N GLU A 109 -19.97 -6.18 1.09
CA GLU A 109 -20.15 -7.17 2.15
C GLU A 109 -19.26 -8.39 1.87
N ASP A 110 -18.39 -8.77 2.81
CA ASP A 110 -17.54 -9.95 2.62
C ASP A 110 -18.27 -11.28 2.94
N SER A 111 -17.57 -12.40 2.77
CA SER A 111 -18.12 -13.73 3.03
C SER A 111 -18.39 -14.03 4.52
N GLN A 112 -18.05 -13.11 5.44
CA GLN A 112 -18.33 -13.17 6.86
C GLN A 112 -19.41 -12.15 7.28
N GLY A 113 -20.05 -11.47 6.33
CA GLY A 113 -21.06 -10.45 6.60
C GLY A 113 -20.49 -9.11 7.10
N ARG A 114 -19.17 -8.91 7.02
CA ARG A 114 -18.54 -7.62 7.39
C ARG A 114 -18.81 -6.60 6.30
N ILE A 115 -19.13 -5.38 6.71
CA ILE A 115 -19.44 -4.28 5.79
C ILE A 115 -18.25 -3.36 5.63
N TYR A 116 -17.88 -3.12 4.39
CA TYR A 116 -16.81 -2.23 3.97
C TYR A 116 -17.39 -1.04 3.21
N LYS A 117 -16.84 0.16 3.43
CA LYS A 117 -17.23 1.37 2.71
C LYS A 117 -16.03 2.14 2.18
N LEU A 118 -16.22 2.75 1.01
CA LEU A 118 -15.29 3.72 0.43
C LEU A 118 -15.39 5.04 1.20
N SER A 119 -14.25 5.52 1.69
CA SER A 119 -14.08 6.88 2.20
C SER A 119 -13.56 7.76 1.08
N GLU A 120 -14.39 8.67 0.58
CA GLU A 120 -13.98 9.64 -0.46
C GLU A 120 -12.86 10.57 0.02
N ALA A 121 -12.82 10.89 1.32
CA ALA A 121 -11.82 11.77 1.90
C ALA A 121 -10.40 11.17 1.87
N THR A 122 -10.30 9.84 1.94
CA THR A 122 -9.01 9.12 2.00
C THR A 122 -8.79 8.19 0.82
N MET A 123 -9.77 8.08 -0.07
CA MET A 123 -9.84 7.13 -1.18
C MET A 123 -9.45 5.71 -0.77
N ASP A 124 -9.97 5.30 0.39
CA ASP A 124 -9.65 4.05 1.07
C ASP A 124 -10.93 3.25 1.31
N ILE A 125 -10.83 1.92 1.35
CA ILE A 125 -11.95 1.04 1.67
C ILE A 125 -11.75 0.54 3.09
N THR A 126 -12.69 0.88 3.99
CA THR A 126 -12.56 0.59 5.42
C THR A 126 -13.75 -0.24 5.90
N MET A 127 -13.48 -1.17 6.81
CA MET A 127 -14.52 -1.93 7.50
C MET A 127 -15.27 -1.00 8.47
N VAL A 128 -16.58 -0.89 8.30
CA VAL A 128 -17.45 -0.05 9.13
C VAL A 128 -18.37 -0.85 10.05
N HIS A 129 -18.51 -2.16 9.79
CA HIS A 129 -19.25 -3.07 10.64
C HIS A 129 -18.65 -4.47 10.56
N ASP A 130 -18.47 -5.10 11.72
CA ASP A 130 -18.10 -6.51 11.84
C ASP A 130 -19.13 -7.19 12.77
N PRO A 131 -19.96 -8.12 12.25
CA PRO A 131 -20.94 -8.82 13.08
C PRO A 131 -20.28 -9.73 14.12
N HIS A 132 -18.99 -10.05 13.96
CA HIS A 132 -18.23 -10.95 14.83
C HIS A 132 -17.29 -10.22 15.81
N MET A 133 -17.34 -8.88 15.88
CA MET A 133 -16.41 -8.06 16.66
C MET A 133 -16.28 -8.50 18.13
N TRP A 134 -17.36 -9.02 18.71
CA TRP A 134 -17.44 -9.39 20.13
C TRP A 134 -17.53 -10.91 20.35
N ASP A 135 -17.34 -11.71 19.31
CA ASP A 135 -17.40 -13.17 19.42
C ASP A 135 -16.16 -13.76 20.09
N VAL A 136 -15.04 -13.01 20.09
CA VAL A 136 -13.76 -13.45 20.66
C VAL A 136 -13.59 -12.91 22.08
N GLU A 137 -13.47 -13.81 23.04
CA GLU A 137 -13.06 -13.50 24.41
C GLU A 137 -11.54 -13.65 24.53
N TYR A 138 -10.83 -12.55 24.78
CA TYR A 138 -9.37 -12.57 24.96
C TYR A 138 -9.00 -12.94 26.39
N ARG A 139 -8.13 -13.93 26.56
CA ARG A 139 -7.60 -14.36 27.87
C ARG A 139 -6.09 -14.21 27.94
N LEU A 140 -5.54 -14.20 29.15
CA LEU A 140 -4.09 -14.04 29.35
C LEU A 140 -3.29 -15.13 28.62
N GLU A 141 -3.81 -16.36 28.65
CA GLU A 141 -3.17 -17.54 28.05
C GLU A 141 -3.04 -17.44 26.53
N ASP A 142 -3.79 -16.55 25.87
CA ASP A 142 -3.67 -16.31 24.43
C ASP A 142 -2.41 -15.50 24.08
N PHE A 143 -1.87 -14.76 25.04
CA PHE A 143 -0.67 -13.93 24.87
C PHE A 143 0.61 -14.60 25.40
N GLU A 144 0.49 -15.71 26.15
CA GLU A 144 1.63 -16.47 26.67
C GLU A 144 2.15 -17.52 25.68
N LYS A 145 1.41 -17.81 24.61
CA LYS A 145 1.81 -18.79 23.59
C LYS A 145 2.90 -18.21 22.69
N GLU A 146 3.93 -19.01 22.41
CA GLU A 146 4.90 -18.69 21.37
C GLU A 146 4.16 -18.54 20.02
N PRO A 147 4.35 -17.43 19.29
CA PRO A 147 3.66 -17.21 18.04
C PRO A 147 4.12 -18.23 17.00
N ASN A 148 3.18 -18.92 16.37
CA ASN A 148 3.50 -19.77 15.23
C ASN A 148 3.90 -18.88 14.04
N TYR A 149 5.17 -18.90 13.66
CA TYR A 149 5.71 -18.11 12.56
C TYR A 149 6.06 -18.98 11.37
N SER A 150 5.54 -18.60 10.21
CA SER A 150 5.96 -19.06 8.90
C SER A 150 6.42 -17.86 8.08
N PRO A 151 7.55 -17.94 7.34
CA PRO A 151 7.95 -16.86 6.46
C PRO A 151 6.87 -16.55 5.42
N PRO A 152 6.66 -15.27 5.05
CA PRO A 152 5.71 -14.91 4.02
C PRO A 152 6.11 -15.47 2.65
N ASP A 153 5.11 -15.68 1.79
CA ASP A 153 5.36 -16.00 0.38
C ASP A 153 6.19 -14.88 -0.27
N PRO A 154 7.37 -15.15 -0.86
CA PRO A 154 8.22 -14.12 -1.43
C PRO A 154 7.54 -13.28 -2.51
N SER A 155 6.51 -13.80 -3.18
CA SER A 155 5.79 -13.11 -4.24
C SER A 155 5.02 -11.87 -3.76
N ILE A 156 4.77 -11.71 -2.45
CA ILE A 156 4.12 -10.50 -1.93
C ILE A 156 5.00 -9.26 -2.05
N PHE A 157 6.32 -9.44 -2.23
CA PHE A 157 7.33 -8.39 -2.37
C PHE A 157 7.74 -8.15 -3.82
N GLU A 158 7.01 -8.70 -4.80
CA GLU A 158 7.28 -8.46 -6.23
C GLU A 158 6.82 -7.07 -6.68
N VAL A 159 7.17 -6.02 -5.95
CA VAL A 159 6.81 -4.60 -6.20
C VAL A 159 8.04 -3.74 -6.43
#